data_AF-A0A520BV75-F1
#
_entry.id   AF-A0A520BV75-F1
#
_cell.length_a   1.000
_cell.length_b   1.000
_cell.length_c   1.000
_cell.angle_alpha   90.00
_cell.angle_beta   90.00
_cell.angle_gamma   90.00
#
_symmetry.space_group_name_H-M   'P 1'
#
loop_
_entity.id
_entity.type
_entity.pdbx_description
1 polymer ?
#
loop_
_entity_poly.entity_id
_entity_poly.type
_entity_poly.pdbx_seq_one_letter_code
_entity_poly.pdbx_strand_id
1 'polypeptide(L)' 'SYDKQFVRDWLEQALVDGRPWPKTAPAPALPAEVIARTVQKYEEALQRLTA' A
#
# COMPACT_ATOMS: atom_id res chain seq x y z
N SER A 1 -7.20 3.17 -10.15
CA SER A 1 -6.47 4.29 -9.57
C SER A 1 -4.97 4.00 -9.61
N TYR A 2 -4.13 4.97 -9.97
CA TYR A 2 -2.65 4.88 -9.95
C TYR A 2 -2.09 5.57 -8.70
N ASP A 3 -2.78 5.38 -7.58
CA ASP A 3 -2.43 5.94 -6.29
C ASP A 3 -2.13 4.79 -5.29
N LYS A 4 -1.91 5.16 -4.04
CA LYS A 4 -1.56 4.23 -2.96
C LYS A 4 -2.77 3.44 -2.42
N GLN A 5 -3.80 3.15 -3.24
CA GLN A 5 -4.99 2.43 -2.78
C GLN A 5 -4.65 1.06 -2.17
N PHE A 6 -3.71 0.31 -2.75
CA PHE A 6 -3.27 -0.99 -2.20
C PHE A 6 -2.72 -0.89 -0.78
N VAL A 7 -1.95 0.16 -0.50
CA VAL A 7 -1.41 0.41 0.84
C VAL A 7 -2.53 0.80 1.81
N ARG A 8 -3.50 1.63 1.38
CA ARG A 8 -4.66 1.97 2.22
C ARG A 8 -5.48 0.74 2.56
N ASP A 9 -5.86 -0.03 1.54
CA ASP A 9 -6.70 -1.23 1.72
C ASP A 9 -6.05 -2.23 2.67
N TRP A 10 -4.72 -2.38 2.58
CA TRP A 10 -3.98 -3.20 3.52
C TRP A 10 -3.96 -2.60 4.94
N LEU A 11 -3.73 -1.29 5.08
CA LEU A 11 -3.71 -0.61 6.38
C LEU A 11 -5.06 -0.65 7.09
N GLU A 12 -6.19 -0.67 6.37
CA GLU A 12 -7.52 -0.85 6.96
C GLU A 12 -7.71 -2.26 7.56
N GLN A 13 -6.93 -3.25 7.11
CA GLN A 13 -6.97 -4.63 7.60
C GLN A 13 -5.82 -4.96 8.56
N ALA A 14 -4.85 -4.06 8.70
CA ALA A 14 -3.65 -4.30 9.48
C ALA A 14 -3.96 -4.37 10.99
N LEU A 15 -3.39 -5.37 11.65
CA LEU A 15 -3.44 -5.51 13.10
C LEU A 15 -2.09 -5.12 13.71
N VAL A 16 -2.13 -4.23 14.69
CA VAL A 16 -1.00 -3.84 15.53
C VAL A 16 -1.31 -4.27 16.95
N ASP A 17 -0.45 -5.09 17.55
CA ASP A 17 -0.66 -5.67 18.89
C ASP A 17 -2.03 -6.39 19.05
N GLY A 18 -2.47 -7.06 17.97
CA GLY A 18 -3.73 -7.81 17.95
C GLY A 18 -4.99 -6.96 17.76
N ARG A 19 -4.86 -5.66 17.44
CA ARG A 19 -6.00 -4.74 17.24
C ARG A 19 -5.88 -3.99 15.91
N PRO A 20 -7.00 -3.59 15.27
CA PRO A 20 -6.96 -2.76 14.06
C PRO A 20 -6.12 -1.49 14.27
N TRP A 21 -5.29 -1.17 13.28
CA TRP A 21 -4.45 0.01 13.36
C TRP A 21 -5.31 1.30 13.41
N PRO A 22 -5.16 2.14 14.45
CA PRO A 22 -6.01 3.32 14.65
C PRO A 22 -5.61 4.52 13.75
N LYS A 23 -4.85 4.27 12.68
CA LYS A 23 -4.34 5.30 11.75
C LYS A 23 -3.41 6.33 12.42
N THR A 24 -2.70 5.92 13.47
CA THR A 24 -1.72 6.75 14.17
C THR A 24 -0.29 6.26 13.93
N ALA A 25 0.67 7.18 13.88
CA ALA A 25 2.08 6.79 13.75
C ALA A 25 2.59 6.09 15.03
N PRO A 26 3.54 5.13 14.92
CA PRO A 26 4.08 4.60 13.67
C PRO A 26 3.12 3.60 13.00
N ALA A 27 3.11 3.60 11.66
CA ALA A 27 2.37 2.60 10.89
C ALA A 27 3.08 1.22 10.96
N PRO A 28 2.33 0.11 10.88
CA PRO A 28 2.93 -1.22 10.80
C PRO A 28 3.77 -1.39 9.53
N ALA A 29 4.76 -2.28 9.60
CA ALA A 29 5.56 -2.64 8.44
C ALA A 29 4.69 -3.29 7.36
N LEU A 30 4.82 -2.80 6.12
CA LEU A 30 4.07 -3.32 4.97
C LEU A 30 4.66 -4.68 4.53
N PRO A 31 3.82 -5.69 4.27
CA PRO A 31 4.25 -6.94 3.66
C PRO A 31 4.84 -6.71 2.26
N ALA A 32 5.83 -7.53 1.89
CA ALA A 32 6.51 -7.44 0.61
C ALA A 32 5.54 -7.50 -0.59
N GLU A 33 4.46 -8.28 -0.50
CA GLU A 33 3.45 -8.39 -1.55
C GLU A 33 2.70 -7.07 -1.80
N VAL A 34 2.39 -6.31 -0.75
CA VAL A 34 1.69 -5.02 -0.85
C VAL A 34 2.61 -4.00 -1.51
N ILE A 35 3.89 -4.02 -1.15
CA ILE A 35 4.93 -3.20 -1.77
C ILE A 35 5.04 -3.55 -3.26
N ALA A 36 5.20 -4.84 -3.61
CA ALA A 36 5.34 -5.28 -4.99
C ALA A 36 4.14 -4.89 -5.88
N ARG A 37 2.90 -5.08 -5.39
CA ARG A 37 1.70 -4.67 -6.12
C ARG A 37 1.61 -3.15 -6.30
N THR A 38 2.02 -2.38 -5.29
CA THR A 38 2.05 -0.93 -5.38
C THR A 38 3.07 -0.47 -6.41
N VAL A 39 4.27 -1.06 -6.42
CA VAL A 39 5.32 -0.77 -7.42
C VAL A 39 4.84 -1.08 -8.83
N GLN A 40 4.28 -2.27 -9.07
CA GLN A 40 3.77 -2.66 -10.38
C GLN A 40 2.75 -1.66 -10.95
N LYS A 41 1.90 -1.09 -10.09
CA LYS A 41 0.92 -0.09 -10.51
C LYS A 41 1.55 1.25 -10.87
N TYR A 42 2.60 1.66 -10.17
CA TYR A 42 3.36 2.85 -10.53
C TYR A 42 4.15 2.65 -11.82
N GLU A 43 4.71 1.46 -12.04
CA GLU A 43 5.39 1.12 -13.31
C GLU A 43 4.41 1.16 -14.49
N GLU A 44 3.21 0.59 -14.34
CA GLU A 44 2.15 0.67 -15.36
C GLU A 44 1.77 2.12 -15.66
N ALA A 45 1.66 2.96 -14.63
CA ALA A 45 1.36 4.39 -14.79
C ALA A 45 2.49 5.12 -15.54
N LEU A 46 3.74 4.88 -15.14
CA LEU A 46 4.92 5.46 -15.76
C LEU A 46 4.98 5.11 -17.24
N GLN A 47 4.86 3.81 -17.57
CA GLN A 47 4.85 3.33 -18.95
C GLN A 47 3.78 4.02 -19.80
N ARG A 48 2.56 4.21 -19.27
CA ARG A 48 1.48 4.89 -20.00
C ARG A 48 1.73 6.39 -20.22
N LEU A 49 2.46 7.03 -19.32
CA LEU A 49 2.74 8.48 -19.39
C LEU A 49 3.95 8.80 -20.27
N THR A 50 4.86 7.84 -20.44
CA THR A 50 6.11 8.04 -21.21
C THR A 50 6.13 7.34 -22.57
N ALA A 51 5.05 6.62 -22.93
CA ALA A 51 4.89 5.95 -24.21
C ALA A 51 4.38 6.89 -25.31
#